data_AF-A0A6M0RFZ7-F1
#
_entry.id   AF-A0A6M0RFZ7-F1
#
_cell.length_a   1.000
_cell.length_b   1.000
_cell.length_c   1.000
_cell.angle_alpha   90.00
_cell.angle_beta   90.00
_cell.angle_gamma   90.00
#
_symmetry.space_group_name_H-M   'P 1'
#
loop_
_entity.id
_entity.type
_entity.pdbx_description
1 polymer ?
#
loop_
_entity_poly.entity_id
_entity_poly.type
_entity_poly.pdbx_seq_one_letter_code
_entity_poly.pdbx_strand_id
1 'polypeptide(L)'
;MMADSQAVKNTCTASVDSKGFCFYKATNGIKRHLVVDTLGFPFFTLCTPANVSDDVGLLMLLILNLEYFKSKPVNIPKITVLLDNGYHLDKLTETLQSVYPGIMRKIRFELSPKPSKAEKAAQGKTGFVPVAVRWVIERSNAWMERCKSLTKNFERTLDNAKVQMDFCFVRLMLKRLAADS
;
A
#
# COMPACT_ATOMS: atom_id res chain seq x y z
N MET A 1 8.45 -1.92 6.51
CA MET A 1 7.54 -1.30 5.52
C MET A 1 6.15 -1.83 5.77
N MET A 2 5.12 -1.08 5.41
CA MET A 2 3.71 -1.49 5.48
C MET A 2 3.08 -1.34 4.11
N ALA A 3 2.23 -2.27 3.70
CA ALA A 3 1.54 -2.18 2.41
C ALA A 3 0.02 -2.25 2.57
N ASP A 4 -0.69 -1.44 1.80
CA ASP A 4 -2.15 -1.37 1.78
C ASP A 4 -2.62 -0.85 0.42
N SER A 5 -3.90 -1.13 0.13
CA SER A 5 -4.55 -0.69 -1.09
C SER A 5 -5.85 0.09 -0.80
N GLN A 6 -6.04 1.18 -1.54
CA GLN A 6 -7.21 2.03 -1.43
C GLN A 6 -7.93 2.16 -2.77
N ALA A 7 -9.20 1.72 -2.85
CA ALA A 7 -10.04 1.94 -4.02
C ALA A 7 -10.67 3.33 -3.96
N VAL A 8 -10.63 4.07 -5.08
CA VAL A 8 -11.16 5.44 -5.18
C VAL A 8 -11.97 5.61 -6.45
N LYS A 9 -13.07 6.37 -6.34
CA LYS A 9 -13.99 6.63 -7.46
C LYS A 9 -13.34 7.52 -8.52
N ASN A 10 -13.61 7.21 -9.78
CA ASN A 10 -13.23 8.07 -10.91
C ASN A 10 -14.24 9.22 -11.12
N THR A 11 -13.78 10.29 -11.77
CA THR A 11 -14.64 11.27 -12.43
C THR A 11 -14.82 10.95 -13.92
N CYS A 12 -15.61 11.76 -14.62
CA CYS A 12 -15.91 11.60 -16.05
C CYS A 12 -14.68 11.71 -16.98
N THR A 13 -13.57 12.25 -16.48
CA THR A 13 -12.31 12.44 -17.21
C THR A 13 -11.45 11.18 -17.32
N ALA A 14 -11.69 10.18 -16.46
CA ALA A 14 -10.91 8.95 -16.44
C ALA A 14 -11.12 8.13 -17.72
N SER A 15 -10.05 7.57 -18.29
CA SER A 15 -10.16 6.72 -19.49
C SER A 15 -10.92 5.43 -19.18
N VAL A 16 -11.60 4.89 -20.20
CA VAL A 16 -12.21 3.55 -20.17
C VAL A 16 -11.17 2.47 -19.87
N ASP A 17 -9.93 2.64 -20.32
CA ASP A 17 -8.85 1.66 -20.11
C ASP A 17 -8.31 1.68 -18.67
N SER A 18 -8.47 2.82 -17.98
CA SER A 18 -7.96 3.04 -16.63
C SER A 18 -8.96 2.63 -15.53
N LYS A 19 -10.25 2.49 -15.86
CA LYS A 19 -11.31 2.23 -14.88
C LYS A 19 -11.48 0.73 -14.64
N GLY A 20 -11.79 0.37 -13.41
CA GLY A 20 -12.21 -0.97 -13.02
C GLY A 20 -13.28 -0.90 -11.93
N PHE A 21 -13.85 -2.04 -11.58
CA PHE A 21 -14.83 -2.13 -10.50
C PHE A 21 -14.30 -3.00 -9.35
N CYS A 22 -14.22 -2.41 -8.15
CA CYS A 22 -13.95 -3.15 -6.93
C CYS A 22 -15.27 -3.61 -6.31
N PHE A 23 -15.56 -4.91 -6.41
CA PHE A 23 -16.77 -5.50 -5.84
C PHE A 23 -16.87 -5.34 -4.33
N TYR A 24 -15.77 -5.59 -3.61
CA TYR A 24 -15.74 -5.53 -2.15
C TYR A 24 -16.12 -4.15 -1.58
N LYS A 25 -15.67 -3.06 -2.23
CA LYS A 25 -15.97 -1.68 -1.83
C LYS A 25 -17.05 -1.02 -2.69
N ALA A 26 -17.73 -1.79 -3.55
CA ALA A 26 -18.69 -1.30 -4.55
C ALA A 26 -18.24 0.01 -5.25
N THR A 27 -16.97 0.06 -5.65
CA THR A 27 -16.31 1.29 -6.12
C THR A 27 -15.87 1.15 -7.57
N ASN A 28 -16.42 1.99 -8.44
CA ASN A 28 -15.98 2.14 -9.82
C ASN A 28 -14.86 3.19 -9.89
N GLY A 29 -13.65 2.76 -10.20
CA GLY A 29 -12.52 3.66 -10.41
C GLY A 29 -11.18 2.95 -10.44
N ILE A 30 -10.22 3.47 -9.68
CA ILE A 30 -8.85 2.93 -9.59
C ILE A 30 -8.56 2.42 -8.19
N LYS A 31 -7.49 1.65 -8.05
CA LYS A 31 -6.92 1.23 -6.78
C LYS A 31 -5.51 1.79 -6.66
N ARG A 32 -5.25 2.43 -5.52
CA ARG A 32 -3.99 3.06 -5.14
C ARG A 32 -3.27 2.11 -4.20
N HIS A 33 -2.10 1.62 -4.61
CA HIS A 33 -1.27 0.74 -3.81
C HIS A 33 -0.13 1.56 -3.23
N LEU A 34 0.06 1.44 -1.92
CA LEU A 34 1.10 2.14 -1.19
C LEU A 34 1.94 1.15 -0.41
N VAL A 35 3.26 1.32 -0.48
CA VAL A 35 4.21 0.75 0.48
C VAL A 35 4.88 1.89 1.22
N VAL A 36 4.66 2.00 2.53
CA VAL A 36 5.14 3.10 3.36
C VAL A 36 6.22 2.67 4.37
N ASP A 37 7.01 3.64 4.79
CA ASP A 37 7.98 3.52 5.88
C ASP A 37 7.29 3.57 7.27
N THR A 38 8.09 3.56 8.34
CA THR A 38 7.58 3.66 9.72
C THR A 38 6.99 5.03 10.06
N LEU A 39 7.34 6.07 9.31
CA LEU A 39 6.81 7.44 9.48
C LEU A 39 5.55 7.69 8.65
N GLY A 40 5.18 6.77 7.75
CA GLY A 40 4.04 6.85 6.86
C GLY A 40 4.33 7.50 5.50
N PHE A 41 5.58 7.70 5.12
CA PHE A 41 5.96 8.19 3.80
C PHE A 41 6.11 7.03 2.81
N PRO A 42 5.64 7.17 1.56
CA PRO A 42 5.68 6.10 0.58
C PRO A 42 7.12 5.85 0.09
N PHE A 43 7.53 4.59 0.08
CA PHE A 43 8.68 4.10 -0.68
C PHE A 43 8.28 3.79 -2.13
N PHE A 44 7.14 3.12 -2.29
CA PHE A 44 6.63 2.73 -3.60
C PHE A 44 5.15 3.05 -3.71
N THR A 45 4.75 3.53 -4.89
CA THR A 45 3.38 3.87 -5.24
C THR A 45 3.01 3.26 -6.59
N LEU A 46 1.78 2.77 -6.72
CA LEU A 46 1.24 2.27 -7.99
C LEU A 46 -0.26 2.52 -8.04
N CYS A 47 -0.75 2.87 -9.22
CA CYS A 47 -2.18 2.91 -9.52
C CYS A 47 -2.52 1.77 -10.47
N THR A 48 -3.59 1.03 -10.17
CA THR A 48 -4.15 0.01 -11.04
C THR A 48 -5.65 0.25 -11.25
N PRO A 49 -6.28 -0.38 -12.25
CA PRO A 49 -7.74 -0.45 -12.31
C PRO A 49 -8.30 -1.10 -11.03
N ALA A 50 -9.50 -0.70 -10.59
CA ALA A 50 -10.02 -1.13 -9.28
C ALA A 50 -10.40 -2.62 -9.18
N ASN A 51 -10.52 -3.33 -10.31
CA ASN A 51 -10.79 -4.76 -10.37
C ASN A 51 -9.54 -5.63 -10.13
N VAL A 52 -8.34 -5.05 -10.18
CA VAL A 52 -7.10 -5.78 -9.86
C VAL A 52 -7.10 -6.13 -8.37
N SER A 53 -6.80 -7.38 -8.02
CA SER A 53 -6.75 -7.81 -6.62
C SER A 53 -5.56 -7.21 -5.87
N ASP A 54 -5.66 -7.15 -4.55
CA ASP A 54 -4.65 -6.52 -3.70
C ASP A 54 -3.32 -7.29 -3.79
N ASP A 55 -3.36 -8.62 -3.82
CA ASP A 55 -2.16 -9.46 -4.03
C ASP A 55 -1.46 -9.13 -5.35
N VAL A 56 -2.22 -9.04 -6.45
CA VAL A 56 -1.65 -8.77 -7.78
C VAL A 56 -1.09 -7.36 -7.83
N GLY A 57 -1.79 -6.38 -7.26
CA GLY A 57 -1.31 -5.00 -7.20
C GLY A 57 -0.01 -4.87 -6.39
N LEU A 58 0.09 -5.56 -5.24
CA LEU A 58 1.32 -5.61 -4.45
C LEU A 58 2.46 -6.29 -5.21
N LEU A 59 2.19 -7.42 -5.89
CA LEU A 59 3.18 -8.10 -6.73
C LEU A 59 3.70 -7.18 -7.82
N MET A 60 2.81 -6.52 -8.56
CA MET A 60 3.20 -5.56 -9.60
C MET A 60 4.08 -4.45 -9.02
N LEU A 61 3.68 -3.88 -7.88
CA LEU A 61 4.43 -2.82 -7.20
C LEU A 61 5.85 -3.28 -6.82
N LEU A 62 5.99 -4.47 -6.26
CA LEU A 62 7.29 -5.03 -5.86
C LEU A 62 8.15 -5.41 -7.07
N ILE A 63 7.54 -6.00 -8.11
CA ILE A 63 8.23 -6.42 -9.34
C ILE A 63 8.79 -5.20 -10.09
N LEU A 64 7.99 -4.14 -10.23
CA LEU A 64 8.43 -2.88 -10.84
C LEU A 64 9.62 -2.24 -10.12
N ASN A 65 9.76 -2.51 -8.82
CA ASN A 65 10.82 -1.96 -7.97
C ASN A 65 11.89 -3.01 -7.59
N LEU A 66 12.04 -4.09 -8.36
CA LEU A 66 13.00 -5.16 -8.05
C LEU A 66 14.45 -4.70 -7.94
N GLU A 67 14.85 -3.73 -8.75
CA GLU A 67 16.21 -3.18 -8.72
C GLU A 67 16.58 -2.56 -7.37
N TYR A 68 15.60 -1.99 -6.66
CA TYR A 68 15.80 -1.53 -5.28
C TYR A 68 16.24 -2.68 -4.38
N PHE A 69 15.60 -3.86 -4.49
CA PHE A 69 15.93 -5.01 -3.65
C PHE A 69 17.23 -5.70 -4.07
N LYS A 70 17.53 -5.73 -5.38
CA LYS A 70 18.79 -6.28 -5.91
C LYS A 70 20.00 -5.47 -5.50
N SER A 71 19.89 -4.13 -5.50
CA SER A 71 20.99 -3.22 -5.15
C SER A 71 21.38 -3.26 -3.67
N LYS A 72 20.50 -3.76 -2.78
CA LYS A 72 20.84 -3.89 -1.35
C LYS A 72 21.90 -4.97 -1.15
N PRO A 73 22.89 -4.78 -0.25
CA PRO A 73 23.85 -5.83 0.07
C PRO A 73 23.16 -7.01 0.78
N VAL A 74 23.79 -8.19 0.76
CA VAL A 74 23.19 -9.42 1.32
C VAL A 74 23.19 -9.43 2.85
N ASN A 75 24.08 -8.66 3.48
CA ASN A 75 24.29 -8.67 4.94
C ASN A 75 23.38 -7.71 5.73
N ILE A 76 22.36 -7.12 5.12
CA ILE A 76 21.38 -6.33 5.88
C ILE A 76 20.29 -7.21 6.47
N PRO A 77 19.69 -6.80 7.60
CA PRO A 77 18.44 -7.39 8.08
C PRO A 77 17.38 -7.40 6.98
N LYS A 78 16.59 -8.47 6.93
CA LYS A 78 15.48 -8.57 5.97
C LYS A 78 14.53 -7.40 6.16
N ILE A 79 14.08 -6.84 5.05
CA ILE A 79 13.05 -5.80 5.03
C ILE A 79 11.72 -6.49 5.34
N THR A 80 11.17 -6.24 6.52
CA THR A 80 9.84 -6.71 6.88
C THR A 80 8.78 -5.88 6.16
N VAL A 81 7.90 -6.53 5.40
CA VAL A 81 6.72 -5.95 4.78
C VAL A 81 5.50 -6.46 5.55
N LEU A 82 4.89 -5.55 6.31
CA LEU A 82 3.69 -5.80 7.09
C LEU A 82 2.46 -5.71 6.19
N LEU A 83 1.65 -6.76 6.21
CA LEU A 83 0.44 -6.91 5.39
C LEU A 83 -0.79 -7.12 6.26
N ASP A 84 -1.97 -6.86 5.70
CA ASP A 84 -3.23 -7.28 6.30
C ASP A 84 -3.53 -8.76 6.01
N ASN A 85 -4.42 -9.35 6.79
CA ASN A 85 -4.90 -10.73 6.64
C ASN A 85 -5.66 -10.98 5.33
N GLY A 86 -5.95 -9.95 4.54
CA GLY A 86 -6.51 -10.09 3.21
C GLY A 86 -5.49 -10.53 2.15
N TYR A 87 -4.20 -10.51 2.46
CA TYR A 87 -3.13 -10.90 1.54
C TYR A 87 -2.74 -12.37 1.70
N HIS A 88 -2.46 -13.05 0.58
CA HIS A 88 -2.11 -14.47 0.56
C HIS A 88 -0.59 -14.68 0.43
N LEU A 89 0.09 -14.91 1.54
CA LEU A 89 1.56 -14.97 1.61
C LEU A 89 2.18 -16.04 0.72
N ASP A 90 1.56 -17.22 0.61
CA ASP A 90 2.09 -18.32 -0.19
C ASP A 90 2.17 -17.94 -1.67
N LYS A 91 1.06 -17.39 -2.19
CA LYS A 91 0.97 -16.90 -3.58
C LYS A 91 1.95 -15.76 -3.85
N LEU A 92 2.06 -14.82 -2.91
CA LEU A 92 3.00 -13.70 -3.04
C LEU A 92 4.45 -14.21 -3.10
N THR A 93 4.79 -15.16 -2.23
CA THR A 93 6.13 -15.71 -2.11
C THR A 93 6.52 -16.51 -3.35
N GLU A 94 5.66 -17.42 -3.79
CA GLU A 94 5.87 -18.25 -4.99
C GLU A 94 6.07 -17.39 -6.24
N THR A 95 5.21 -16.39 -6.44
CA THR A 95 5.28 -15.51 -7.60
C THR A 95 6.53 -14.62 -7.56
N LEU A 96 6.94 -14.12 -6.39
CA LEU A 96 8.17 -13.32 -6.30
C LEU A 96 9.42 -14.17 -6.49
N GLN A 97 9.43 -15.40 -6.01
CA GLN A 97 10.55 -16.32 -6.19
C GLN A 97 10.72 -16.75 -7.65
N SER A 98 9.64 -16.91 -8.42
CA SER A 98 9.74 -17.22 -9.84
C SER A 98 10.39 -16.10 -10.65
N VAL A 99 10.15 -14.84 -10.27
CA VAL A 99 10.75 -13.66 -10.91
C VAL A 99 12.18 -13.39 -10.41
N TYR A 100 12.41 -13.51 -9.09
CA TYR A 100 13.73 -13.35 -8.48
C TYR A 100 13.91 -14.34 -7.32
N PRO A 101 14.57 -15.50 -7.54
CA PRO A 101 14.70 -16.54 -6.52
C PRO A 101 15.37 -16.08 -5.21
N GLY A 102 16.22 -15.06 -5.28
CA GLY A 102 16.93 -14.48 -4.14
C GLY A 102 16.10 -13.51 -3.28
N ILE A 103 14.87 -13.15 -3.68
CA ILE A 103 14.07 -12.10 -3.04
C ILE A 103 13.74 -12.39 -1.57
N MET A 104 13.52 -13.66 -1.21
CA MET A 104 13.21 -14.07 0.17
C MET A 104 14.41 -13.97 1.13
N ARG A 105 15.62 -13.76 0.61
CA ARG A 105 16.79 -13.39 1.42
C ARG A 105 16.77 -11.91 1.79
N LYS A 106 16.03 -11.09 1.05
CA LYS A 106 15.96 -9.62 1.19
C LYS A 106 14.70 -9.16 1.91
N ILE A 107 13.56 -9.80 1.64
CA ILE A 107 12.25 -9.41 2.16
C ILE A 107 11.69 -10.53 3.05
N ARG A 108 10.90 -10.14 4.05
CA ARG A 108 10.03 -11.04 4.81
C ARG A 108 8.62 -10.44 4.84
N PHE A 109 7.60 -11.26 4.58
CA PHE A 109 6.21 -10.87 4.82
C PHE A 109 5.78 -11.24 6.23
N GLU A 110 5.08 -10.32 6.90
CA GLU A 110 4.48 -10.58 8.20
C GLU A 110 3.03 -10.09 8.16
N LEU A 111 2.10 -10.96 8.54
CA LEU A 111 0.69 -10.61 8.67
C LEU A 111 0.46 -9.86 9.97
N SER A 112 -0.37 -8.83 9.90
CA SER A 112 -0.79 -8.09 11.08
C SER A 112 -1.58 -9.01 12.02
N PRO A 113 -1.20 -9.11 13.30
CA PRO A 113 -1.89 -9.97 14.25
C PRO A 113 -3.34 -9.50 14.39
N LYS A 114 -4.28 -10.41 14.14
CA LYS A 114 -5.70 -10.19 14.36
C LYS A 114 -6.12 -11.03 15.56
N PRO A 115 -6.03 -10.49 16.79
CA PRO A 115 -6.38 -11.27 17.98
C PRO A 115 -7.83 -11.73 17.88
N SER A 116 -8.03 -13.03 18.04
CA SER A 116 -9.34 -13.68 18.05
C SER A 116 -10.17 -13.20 19.24
N LYS A 117 -11.49 -13.44 19.21
CA LYS A 117 -12.38 -13.07 20.33
C LYS A 117 -11.93 -13.73 21.65
N ALA A 118 -11.41 -14.95 21.60
CA ALA A 118 -10.93 -15.68 22.77
C ALA A 118 -9.65 -15.07 23.34
N GLU A 119 -8.68 -14.71 22.50
CA GLU A 119 -7.44 -14.05 22.94
C GLU A 119 -7.70 -12.65 23.49
N LYS A 120 -8.66 -11.93 22.92
CA LYS A 120 -9.12 -10.63 23.44
C LYS A 120 -9.73 -10.78 24.83
N ALA A 121 -10.60 -11.77 25.02
CA ALA A 121 -11.21 -12.08 26.31
C ALA A 121 -10.17 -12.47 27.37
N ALA A 122 -9.18 -13.29 27.00
CA ALA A 122 -8.07 -13.67 27.89
C ALA A 122 -7.18 -12.48 28.29
N GLN A 123 -7.04 -11.47 27.42
CA GLN A 123 -6.34 -10.22 27.73
C GLN A 123 -7.23 -9.17 28.43
N GLY A 124 -8.48 -9.49 28.76
CA GLY A 124 -9.45 -8.56 29.35
C GLY A 124 -9.82 -7.39 28.43
N LYS A 125 -9.51 -7.48 27.12
CA LYS A 125 -9.77 -6.43 26.14
C LYS A 125 -11.10 -6.68 25.45
N THR A 126 -11.99 -5.71 25.48
CA THR A 126 -13.26 -5.74 24.74
C THR A 126 -13.17 -4.78 23.54
N GLY A 127 -13.77 -5.17 22.42
CA GLY A 127 -13.84 -4.31 21.22
C GLY A 127 -12.60 -4.32 20.31
N PHE A 128 -12.33 -3.17 19.69
CA PHE A 128 -11.23 -2.97 18.73
C PHE A 128 -9.91 -2.77 19.48
N VAL A 129 -8.91 -3.59 19.16
CA VAL A 129 -7.57 -3.49 19.76
C VAL A 129 -6.64 -2.90 18.70
N PRO A 130 -6.15 -1.66 18.87
CA PRO A 130 -5.25 -1.05 17.90
C PRO A 130 -3.95 -1.84 17.80
N VAL A 131 -3.57 -2.23 16.57
CA VAL A 131 -2.25 -2.80 16.30
C VAL A 131 -1.30 -1.63 16.03
N ALA A 132 -0.30 -1.46 16.90
CA ALA A 132 0.53 -0.25 16.99
C ALA A 132 1.29 0.14 15.71
N VAL A 133 1.44 -0.75 14.73
CA VAL A 133 2.07 -0.42 13.44
C VAL A 133 1.04 -0.10 12.35
N ARG A 134 -0.14 -0.71 12.39
CA ARG A 134 -1.14 -0.63 11.31
C ARG A 134 -1.69 0.78 11.08
N TRP A 135 -1.86 1.57 12.14
CA TRP A 135 -2.40 2.93 12.02
C TRP A 135 -1.53 3.86 11.15
N VAL A 136 -0.24 3.53 10.96
CA VAL A 136 0.68 4.36 10.16
C VAL A 136 0.22 4.45 8.71
N ILE A 137 -0.08 3.31 8.07
CA ILE A 137 -0.51 3.30 6.67
C ILE A 137 -1.93 3.83 6.50
N GLU A 138 -2.83 3.55 7.46
CA GLU A 138 -4.18 4.11 7.47
C GLU A 138 -4.14 5.64 7.60
N ARG A 139 -3.22 6.19 8.39
CA ARG A 139 -2.97 7.62 8.47
C ARG A 139 -2.39 8.19 7.16
N SER A 140 -1.50 7.46 6.49
CA SER A 140 -1.00 7.86 5.16
C SER A 140 -2.13 7.95 4.14
N ASN A 141 -3.05 6.98 4.15
CA ASN A 141 -4.29 7.05 3.36
C ASN A 141 -5.14 8.27 3.75
N ALA A 142 -5.29 8.55 5.05
CA ALA A 142 -6.01 9.74 5.51
C ALA A 142 -5.38 11.07 5.05
N TRP A 143 -4.05 11.14 4.89
CA TRP A 143 -3.40 12.32 4.30
C TRP A 143 -3.76 12.51 2.83
N MET A 144 -3.83 11.42 2.05
CA MET A 144 -4.32 11.48 0.67
C MET A 144 -5.78 11.93 0.61
N GLU A 145 -6.65 11.42 1.50
CA GLU A 145 -8.06 11.84 1.56
C GLU A 145 -8.23 13.33 1.89
N ARG A 146 -7.35 13.88 2.75
CA ARG A 146 -7.32 15.33 3.04
C ARG A 146 -6.82 16.16 1.86
N CYS A 147 -6.10 15.56 0.92
CA CYS A 147 -5.71 16.21 -0.31
C CYS A 147 -6.90 16.22 -1.28
N LYS A 148 -7.57 17.37 -1.41
CA LYS A 148 -8.81 17.50 -2.21
C LYS A 148 -8.67 17.05 -3.67
N SER A 149 -7.47 17.15 -4.25
CA SER A 149 -7.19 16.63 -5.61
C SER A 149 -7.22 15.10 -5.69
N LEU A 150 -7.15 14.40 -4.57
CA LEU A 150 -7.13 12.93 -4.48
C LEU A 150 -8.42 12.34 -3.92
N THR A 151 -9.41 13.13 -3.49
CA THR A 151 -10.71 12.61 -2.99
C THR A 151 -11.45 11.77 -4.05
N LYS A 152 -11.20 12.05 -5.33
CA LYS A 152 -11.55 11.20 -6.47
C LYS A 152 -10.34 11.09 -7.37
N ASN A 153 -10.36 10.14 -8.29
CA ASN A 153 -9.40 10.14 -9.39
C ASN A 153 -9.93 11.03 -10.51
N PHE A 154 -9.26 12.17 -10.70
CA PHE A 154 -9.52 13.12 -11.79
C PHE A 154 -8.68 12.85 -13.03
N GLU A 155 -7.66 12.01 -12.91
CA GLU A 155 -6.66 11.79 -13.94
C GLU A 155 -7.14 10.79 -14.99
N ARG A 156 -6.76 11.06 -16.25
CA ARG A 156 -7.13 10.22 -17.39
C ARG A 156 -6.37 8.89 -17.41
N THR A 157 -5.09 8.91 -17.04
CA THR A 157 -4.17 7.76 -17.05
C THR A 157 -3.75 7.38 -15.64
N LEU A 158 -3.37 6.12 -15.44
CA LEU A 158 -2.91 5.62 -14.14
C LEU A 158 -1.56 6.22 -13.74
N ASP A 159 -0.70 6.52 -14.70
CA ASP A 159 0.59 7.17 -14.45
C ASP A 159 0.40 8.59 -13.89
N ASN A 160 -0.52 9.37 -14.48
CA ASN A 160 -0.84 10.69 -13.96
C ASN A 160 -1.46 10.61 -12.56
N ALA A 161 -2.35 9.63 -12.33
CA ALA A 161 -2.93 9.39 -11.01
C ALA A 161 -1.86 9.08 -9.96
N LYS A 162 -0.87 8.25 -10.32
CA LYS A 162 0.30 7.96 -9.48
C LYS A 162 1.11 9.23 -9.19
N VAL A 163 1.38 10.05 -10.21
CA VAL A 163 2.11 11.32 -10.04
C VAL A 163 1.40 12.25 -9.06
N GLN A 164 0.06 12.35 -9.10
CA GLN A 164 -0.70 13.13 -8.12
C GLN A 164 -0.56 12.59 -6.69
N MET A 165 -0.50 11.27 -6.51
CA MET A 165 -0.21 10.66 -5.21
C MET A 165 1.17 11.05 -4.72
N ASP A 166 2.19 10.88 -5.57
CA ASP A 166 3.58 11.22 -5.23
C ASP A 166 3.70 12.71 -4.86
N PHE A 167 3.07 13.60 -5.63
CA PHE A 167 3.04 15.04 -5.37
C PHE A 167 2.38 15.39 -4.04
N CYS A 168 1.30 14.69 -3.66
CA CYS A 168 0.66 14.86 -2.36
C CYS A 168 1.65 14.62 -1.20
N PHE A 169 2.43 13.54 -1.27
CA PHE A 169 3.42 13.22 -0.24
C PHE A 169 4.63 14.17 -0.29
N VAL A 170 5.09 14.58 -1.47
CA VAL A 170 6.15 15.61 -1.60
C VAL A 170 5.72 16.92 -0.93
N ARG A 171 4.50 17.40 -1.21
CA ARG A 171 3.95 18.60 -0.57
C ARG A 171 3.86 18.45 0.96
N LEU A 172 3.48 17.26 1.44
CA LEU A 172 3.43 16.99 2.88
C LEU A 172 4.83 17.01 3.51
N MET A 173 5.82 16.40 2.86
CA MET A 173 7.22 16.40 3.31
C MET A 173 7.78 17.82 3.38
N LEU A 174 7.60 18.60 2.31
CA LEU A 174 8.04 20.01 2.25
C LEU A 174 7.44 20.85 3.38
N LYS A 175 6.14 20.70 3.64
CA LYS A 175 5.47 21.40 4.75
C LYS A 175 6.05 21.05 6.12
N ARG A 176 6.45 19.80 6.33
CA ARG A 176 7.04 19.36 7.60
C ARG A 176 8.46 19.89 7.75
N LEU A 177 9.27 19.80 6.69
CA LEU A 177 10.63 20.35 6.69
C LEU A 177 10.65 21.87 6.92
N ALA A 178 9.66 22.59 6.37
CA ALA A 178 9.54 24.04 6.55
C ALA A 178 8.91 24.46 7.89
N ALA A 179 8.29 23.55 8.63
CA ALA A 179 7.68 23.84 9.93
C ALA A 179 8.71 23.85 11.07
N ASP A 180 9.91 23.32 10.84
CA ASP A 180 11.03 23.34 11.78
C ASP A 180 11.90 24.61 11.55
N SER A 181 11.27 25.79 11.59
CA SER A 181 11.92 27.11 11.61
C SER A 181 11.26 28.00 12.66
#